data_AF-A0A4U1ZN47-F1
#
_entry.id   AF-A0A4U1ZN47-F1
#
_cell.length_a   1.000
_cell.length_b   1.000
_cell.length_c   1.000
_cell.angle_alpha   90.00
_cell.angle_beta   90.00
_cell.angle_gamma   90.00
#
_symmetry.space_group_name_H-M   'P 1'
#
loop_
_entity.id
_entity.type
_entity.pdbx_description
1 polymer ?
#
loop_
_entity_poly.entity_id
_entity_poly.type
_entity_poly.pdbx_seq_one_letter_code
_entity_poly.pdbx_strand_id
1 'polypeptide(L)'
;MVALTHNLSENHFTPNFDNCPLGSPERFIHWSWQLRVMRFHAFSDECGDALRNRYNRINHEIGVQTVYIDLLSLSENEKNESQLTKIIRNHEQPTWIWFINCEALLDTSRAGWLRSLLTTFFVDHVRVTFLLDSQEHYNNIFLSYSAPLYKTTTALEIPTI
;
A
#
# COMPACT_ATOMS: atom_id res chain seq x y z
N MET A 1 14.36 -1.51 -28.27
CA MET A 1 13.81 -1.78 -26.93
C MET A 1 14.64 -0.96 -25.96
N VAL A 2 14.14 0.19 -25.52
CA VAL A 2 14.87 1.07 -24.59
C VAL A 2 14.57 0.57 -23.19
N ALA A 3 15.59 0.07 -22.49
CA ALA A 3 15.49 -0.20 -21.07
C ALA A 3 15.33 1.15 -20.35
N LEU A 4 14.14 1.41 -19.81
CA LEU A 4 13.92 2.49 -18.87
C LEU A 4 14.57 2.06 -17.54
N THR A 5 15.88 2.28 -17.44
CA THR A 5 16.56 2.34 -16.15
C THR A 5 16.10 3.62 -15.46
N HIS A 6 15.00 3.54 -14.71
CA HIS A 6 14.62 4.62 -13.81
C HIS A 6 15.64 4.67 -12.68
N ASN A 7 16.55 5.64 -12.80
CA ASN A 7 17.42 6.12 -11.75
C ASN A 7 16.58 6.77 -10.63
N LEU A 8 15.86 5.97 -9.84
CA LEU A 8 15.74 6.30 -8.43
C LEU A 8 17.16 6.16 -7.90
N SER A 9 17.87 7.27 -7.72
CA SER A 9 19.28 7.24 -7.33
C SER A 9 19.46 6.28 -6.16
N GLU A 10 20.32 5.28 -6.31
CA GLU A 10 20.55 4.22 -5.32
C GLU A 10 20.83 4.79 -3.91
N ASN A 11 21.26 6.04 -3.82
CA ASN A 11 21.64 6.72 -2.58
C ASN A 11 20.50 7.23 -1.70
N HIS A 12 19.24 7.33 -2.17
CA HIS A 12 18.16 7.93 -1.35
C HIS A 12 17.59 6.98 -0.28
N PHE A 13 17.77 5.66 -0.43
CA PHE A 13 17.20 4.65 0.47
C PHE A 13 18.25 3.71 1.07
N THR A 14 19.53 4.08 1.06
CA THR A 14 20.61 3.32 1.70
C THR A 14 20.96 3.92 3.05
N PRO A 15 20.19 3.66 4.12
CA PRO A 15 20.56 4.14 5.45
C PRO A 15 21.80 3.39 5.96
N ASN A 16 22.49 4.02 6.91
CA ASN A 16 23.39 3.28 7.78
C ASN A 16 22.58 2.49 8.83
N PHE A 17 22.41 1.19 8.62
CA PHE A 17 21.66 0.33 9.54
C PHE A 17 22.32 0.10 10.88
N ASP A 18 23.63 0.36 11.01
CA ASP A 18 24.32 0.28 12.30
C ASP A 18 23.79 1.34 13.27
N ASN A 19 23.25 2.44 12.73
CA ASN A 19 22.64 3.53 13.49
C ASN A 19 21.12 3.31 13.74
N CYS A 20 20.52 2.26 13.20
CA CYS A 20 19.08 1.98 13.32
C CYS A 20 18.84 0.71 14.15
N PRO A 21 18.47 0.83 15.44
CA PRO A 21 18.22 -0.31 16.30
C PRO A 21 17.21 -1.30 15.70
N LEU A 22 17.38 -2.59 15.99
CA LEU A 22 16.39 -3.61 15.63
C LEU A 22 15.03 -3.26 16.25
N GLY A 23 13.96 -3.42 15.45
CA GLY A 23 12.60 -3.06 15.87
C GLY A 23 12.29 -1.57 15.90
N SER A 24 13.25 -0.70 15.54
CA SER A 24 12.98 0.74 15.46
C SER A 24 12.11 1.10 14.24
N PRO A 25 11.24 2.12 14.37
CA PRO A 25 10.48 2.67 13.25
C PRO A 25 11.33 3.12 12.07
N GLU A 26 12.51 3.69 12.34
CA GLU A 26 13.47 4.13 11.34
C GLU A 26 13.94 2.92 10.51
N ARG A 27 14.37 1.86 11.19
CA ARG A 27 14.77 0.62 10.51
C ARG A 27 13.63 0.06 9.66
N PHE A 28 12.42 -0.02 10.22
CA PHE A 28 11.26 -0.55 9.48
C PHE A 28 10.99 0.22 8.18
N ILE A 29 10.91 1.56 8.23
CA ILE A 29 10.64 2.38 7.06
C ILE A 29 11.76 2.22 6.02
N HIS A 30 13.02 2.34 6.39
CA HIS A 30 14.08 2.19 5.39
C HIS A 30 14.14 0.78 4.78
N TRP A 31 13.94 -0.27 5.59
CA TRP A 31 13.90 -1.65 5.10
C TRP A 31 12.74 -1.87 4.12
N SER A 32 11.58 -1.27 4.36
CA SER A 32 10.44 -1.38 3.44
C SER A 32 10.77 -0.89 2.03
N TRP A 33 11.51 0.22 1.93
CA TRP A 33 11.93 0.79 0.67
C TRP A 33 13.03 -0.05 0.00
N GLN A 34 14.07 -0.41 0.76
CA GLN A 34 15.20 -1.18 0.24
C GLN A 34 14.82 -2.59 -0.22
N LEU A 35 14.00 -3.29 0.57
CA LEU A 35 13.51 -4.63 0.22
C LEU A 35 12.34 -4.62 -0.78
N ARG A 36 11.89 -3.44 -1.20
CA ARG A 36 10.74 -3.27 -2.10
C ARG A 36 9.48 -3.97 -1.57
N VAL A 37 9.27 -3.93 -0.25
CA VAL A 37 8.04 -4.42 0.36
C VAL A 37 6.96 -3.37 0.14
N MET A 38 5.96 -3.71 -0.68
CA MET A 38 4.97 -2.74 -1.17
C MET A 38 3.71 -2.65 -0.32
N ARG A 39 3.37 -3.71 0.44
CA ARG A 39 2.07 -3.84 1.12
C ARG A 39 2.25 -4.28 2.56
N PHE A 40 1.57 -3.58 3.46
CA PHE A 40 1.58 -3.83 4.89
C PHE A 40 0.15 -3.86 5.44
N HIS A 41 -0.01 -4.55 6.56
CA HIS A 41 -1.22 -4.56 7.35
C HIS A 41 -0.83 -4.17 8.78
N ALA A 42 -1.64 -3.34 9.41
CA ALA A 42 -1.47 -2.99 10.81
C ALA A 42 -2.83 -2.80 11.46
N PHE A 43 -2.97 -3.24 12.70
CA PHE A 43 -4.18 -2.94 13.46
C PHE A 43 -4.13 -1.52 14.01
N SER A 44 -5.26 -0.82 13.97
CA SER A 44 -5.37 0.59 14.36
C SER A 44 -5.01 0.83 15.83
N ASP A 45 -5.27 -0.16 16.69
CA ASP A 45 -4.96 -0.17 18.12
C ASP A 45 -3.46 -0.40 18.39
N GLU A 46 -2.81 -1.29 17.64
CA GLU A 46 -1.37 -1.54 17.72
C GLU A 46 -0.54 -0.43 17.07
N CYS A 47 -1.02 0.13 15.97
CA CYS A 47 -0.38 1.20 15.21
C CYS A 47 -1.09 2.54 15.43
N GLY A 48 -1.12 2.99 16.68
CA GLY A 48 -1.77 4.24 17.08
C GLY A 48 -1.14 5.51 16.48
N ASP A 49 -1.80 6.65 16.71
CA ASP A 49 -1.43 7.95 16.10
C ASP A 49 0.03 8.34 16.32
N ALA A 50 0.56 8.14 17.53
CA ALA A 50 1.95 8.49 17.83
C ALA A 50 2.94 7.73 16.94
N LEU A 51 2.70 6.44 16.71
CA LEU A 51 3.56 5.61 15.87
C LEU A 51 3.39 5.97 14.38
N ARG A 52 2.15 6.18 13.92
CA ARG A 52 1.88 6.65 12.55
C ARG A 52 2.51 8.00 12.25
N ASN A 53 2.42 8.95 13.18
CA ASN A 53 3.06 10.25 13.06
C ASN A 53 4.58 10.12 12.99
N ARG A 54 5.17 9.19 13.75
CA ARG A 54 6.60 8.89 13.65
C ARG A 54 6.97 8.30 12.29
N TYR A 55 6.19 7.35 11.76
CA TYR A 55 6.39 6.83 10.40
C TYR A 55 6.25 7.91 9.33
N ASN A 56 5.26 8.79 9.46
CA ASN A 56 5.05 9.89 8.52
C ASN A 56 6.24 10.86 8.53
N ARG A 57 6.77 11.17 9.72
CA ARG A 57 7.95 12.01 9.86
C ARG A 57 9.18 11.37 9.20
N ILE A 58 9.45 10.09 9.47
CA ILE A 58 10.59 9.38 8.88
C ILE A 58 10.46 9.32 7.35
N ASN A 59 9.28 8.99 6.84
CA ASN A 59 9.01 9.03 5.39
C ASN A 59 9.27 10.43 4.82
N HIS A 60 8.80 11.48 5.48
CA HIS A 60 9.05 12.85 5.05
C HIS A 60 10.55 13.20 5.00
N GLU A 61 11.31 12.79 6.02
CA GLU A 61 12.77 13.01 6.11
C GLU A 61 13.54 12.35 4.95
N ILE A 62 13.02 11.26 4.37
CA ILE A 62 13.59 10.58 3.21
C ILE A 62 12.95 10.99 1.87
N GLY A 63 12.14 12.05 1.86
CA GLY A 63 11.50 12.58 0.65
C GLY A 63 10.27 11.82 0.16
N VAL A 64 9.68 10.96 1.01
CA VAL A 64 8.45 10.22 0.73
C VAL A 64 7.24 11.01 1.20
N GLN A 65 6.26 11.19 0.31
CA GLN A 65 4.97 11.79 0.64
C GLN A 65 4.10 10.79 1.43
N THR A 66 3.40 11.24 2.46
CA THR A 66 2.42 10.41 3.16
C THR A 66 1.00 10.88 2.89
N VAL A 67 0.09 9.96 2.55
CA VAL A 67 -1.32 10.27 2.28
C VAL A 67 -2.24 9.29 2.99
N TYR A 68 -3.43 9.76 3.35
CA TYR A 68 -4.51 8.92 3.89
C TYR A 68 -5.63 8.84 2.85
N ILE A 69 -6.11 7.62 2.59
CA ILE A 69 -7.21 7.36 1.67
C ILE A 69 -8.29 6.61 2.44
N ASP A 70 -9.44 7.25 2.58
CA ASP A 70 -10.64 6.62 3.13
C ASP A 70 -11.30 5.74 2.06
N LEU A 71 -11.29 4.43 2.30
CA LEU A 71 -11.81 3.46 1.34
C LEU A 71 -13.35 3.48 1.24
N LEU A 72 -14.07 3.94 2.27
CA LEU A 72 -15.53 4.13 2.19
C LEU A 72 -15.87 5.27 1.22
N SER A 73 -15.02 6.30 1.18
CA SER A 73 -15.21 7.49 0.35
C SER A 73 -14.86 7.29 -1.14
N LEU A 74 -14.27 6.15 -1.51
CA LEU A 74 -13.80 5.91 -2.88
C LEU A 74 -14.95 5.79 -3.88
N SER A 75 -16.02 5.04 -3.57
CA SER A 75 -17.12 4.86 -4.52
C SER A 75 -18.12 6.02 -4.56
N GLU A 76 -18.02 6.96 -3.61
CA GLU A 76 -18.93 8.11 -3.51
C GLU A 76 -18.37 9.35 -4.22
N ASN A 77 -17.08 9.35 -4.57
CA ASN A 77 -16.39 10.50 -5.12
C ASN A 77 -15.41 10.07 -6.23
N GLU A 78 -15.78 10.31 -7.51
CA GLU A 78 -14.87 10.17 -8.67
C GLU A 78 -13.53 10.91 -8.46
N LYS A 79 -13.55 11.96 -7.63
CA LYS A 79 -12.38 12.72 -7.22
C LYS A 79 -11.35 11.90 -6.44
N ASN A 80 -11.79 11.02 -5.53
CA ASN A 80 -10.90 10.22 -4.69
C ASN A 80 -10.30 9.05 -5.49
N GLU A 81 -11.09 8.42 -6.37
CA GLU A 81 -10.56 7.46 -7.35
C GLU A 81 -9.53 8.11 -8.29
N SER A 82 -9.82 9.33 -8.77
CA SER A 82 -8.90 10.13 -9.58
C SER A 82 -7.60 10.44 -8.84
N GLN A 83 -7.69 10.79 -7.55
CA GLN A 83 -6.51 11.09 -6.73
C GLN A 83 -5.63 9.86 -6.55
N LEU A 84 -6.19 8.72 -6.16
CA LEU A 84 -5.41 7.48 -5.99
C LEU A 84 -4.79 7.05 -7.31
N THR A 85 -5.54 7.13 -8.41
CA THR A 85 -5.03 6.83 -9.76
C THR A 85 -3.87 7.76 -10.14
N LYS A 86 -3.95 9.06 -9.83
CA LYS A 86 -2.88 10.02 -10.06
C LYS A 86 -1.62 9.68 -9.27
N ILE A 87 -1.75 9.34 -7.99
CA ILE A 87 -0.62 8.93 -7.13
C ILE A 87 0.05 7.67 -7.70
N ILE A 88 -0.75 6.66 -8.04
CA ILE A 88 -0.27 5.38 -8.56
C ILE A 88 0.43 5.55 -9.92
N ARG A 89 -0.01 6.50 -10.76
CA ARG A 89 0.61 6.79 -12.06
C ARG A 89 1.78 7.78 -12.00
N ASN A 90 1.91 8.55 -10.92
CA ASN A 90 2.98 9.53 -10.77
C ASN A 90 4.24 8.89 -10.18
N HIS A 91 5.12 8.40 -11.04
CA HIS A 91 6.37 7.73 -10.64
C HIS A 91 7.45 8.67 -10.10
N GLU A 92 7.26 9.99 -10.17
CA GLU A 92 8.25 10.98 -9.73
C GLU A 92 8.27 11.17 -8.21
N GLN A 93 7.16 10.87 -7.52
CA GLN A 93 7.02 11.12 -6.09
C GLN A 93 6.78 9.81 -5.32
N PRO A 94 7.80 9.29 -4.61
CA PRO A 94 7.62 8.19 -3.68
C PRO A 94 6.53 8.50 -2.66
N THR A 95 5.60 7.57 -2.45
CA THR A 95 4.41 7.81 -1.63
C THR A 95 4.10 6.64 -0.70
N TRP A 96 3.86 6.93 0.57
CA TRP A 96 3.28 6.04 1.57
C TRP A 96 1.79 6.31 1.72
N ILE A 97 0.96 5.31 1.45
CA ILE A 97 -0.50 5.40 1.50
C ILE A 97 -1.01 4.64 2.72
N TRP A 98 -1.75 5.33 3.58
CA TRP A 98 -2.55 4.74 4.63
C TRP A 98 -3.98 4.55 4.12
N PHE A 99 -4.40 3.30 3.95
CA PHE A 99 -5.80 2.98 3.71
C PHE A 99 -6.51 2.82 5.04
N ILE A 100 -7.59 3.59 5.24
CA ILE A 100 -8.46 3.53 6.42
C ILE A 100 -9.85 3.02 6.02
N ASN A 101 -10.63 2.60 7.02
CA ASN A 101 -11.96 2.01 6.83
C ASN A 101 -11.92 0.79 5.87
N CYS A 102 -11.01 -0.15 6.18
CA CYS A 102 -10.72 -1.30 5.31
C CYS A 102 -11.90 -2.26 5.13
N GLU A 103 -12.90 -2.23 6.00
CA GLU A 103 -14.17 -2.95 5.83
C GLU A 103 -14.86 -2.67 4.49
N ALA A 104 -14.57 -1.52 3.87
CA ALA A 104 -15.00 -1.21 2.51
C ALA A 104 -14.57 -2.27 1.47
N LEU A 105 -13.50 -3.03 1.73
CA LEU A 105 -12.98 -4.08 0.85
C LEU A 105 -13.73 -5.42 0.98
N LEU A 106 -14.71 -5.51 1.87
CA LEU A 106 -15.69 -6.61 1.86
C LEU A 106 -16.60 -6.52 0.62
N ASP A 107 -16.75 -5.32 0.05
CA ASP A 107 -17.40 -5.13 -1.25
C ASP A 107 -16.48 -5.61 -2.40
N THR A 108 -17.01 -6.54 -3.20
CA THR A 108 -16.25 -7.16 -4.29
C THR A 108 -15.87 -6.23 -5.43
N SER A 109 -16.68 -5.21 -5.71
CA SER A 109 -16.37 -4.23 -6.74
C SER A 109 -15.21 -3.34 -6.31
N ARG A 110 -15.28 -2.80 -5.07
CA ARG A 110 -14.23 -1.94 -4.50
C ARG A 110 -12.90 -2.67 -4.37
N ALA A 111 -12.92 -3.89 -3.83
CA ALA A 111 -11.71 -4.70 -3.69
C ALA A 111 -11.11 -5.08 -5.05
N GLY A 112 -11.95 -5.43 -6.03
CA GLY A 112 -11.51 -5.75 -7.39
C GLY A 112 -10.88 -4.55 -8.11
N TRP A 113 -11.48 -3.37 -7.96
CA TRP A 113 -10.93 -2.12 -8.50
C TRP A 113 -9.58 -1.78 -7.87
N LEU A 114 -9.48 -1.80 -6.53
CA LEU A 114 -8.25 -1.50 -5.82
C LEU A 114 -7.15 -2.50 -6.16
N ARG A 115 -7.46 -3.80 -6.22
CA ARG A 115 -6.52 -4.83 -6.68
C ARG A 115 -5.99 -4.47 -8.06
N SER A 116 -6.88 -4.21 -9.01
CA SER A 116 -6.51 -3.91 -10.40
C SER A 116 -5.55 -2.72 -10.43
N LEU A 117 -5.85 -1.65 -9.70
CA LEU A 117 -4.99 -0.47 -9.62
C LEU A 117 -3.61 -0.79 -9.02
N LEU A 118 -3.54 -1.56 -7.93
CA LEU A 118 -2.29 -1.90 -7.25
C LEU A 118 -1.48 -3.01 -7.95
N THR A 119 -2.04 -3.73 -8.93
CA THR A 119 -1.36 -4.80 -9.67
C THR A 119 -1.03 -4.43 -11.12
N THR A 120 -1.82 -3.57 -11.76
CA THR A 120 -1.65 -3.23 -13.18
C THR A 120 -0.55 -2.20 -13.41
N PHE A 121 -0.29 -1.33 -12.44
CA PHE A 121 0.73 -0.29 -12.56
C PHE A 121 2.04 -0.70 -11.86
N PHE A 122 3.16 -0.20 -12.38
CA PHE A 122 4.48 -0.39 -11.77
C PHE A 122 4.57 0.47 -10.50
N VAL A 123 4.14 -0.08 -9.36
CA VAL A 123 3.99 0.64 -8.09
C VAL A 123 5.26 0.63 -7.23
N ASP A 124 6.44 0.52 -7.84
CA ASP A 124 7.74 0.49 -7.16
C ASP A 124 8.06 1.79 -6.38
N HIS A 125 7.29 2.86 -6.59
CA HIS A 125 7.35 4.12 -5.84
C HIS A 125 6.29 4.26 -4.74
N VAL A 126 5.36 3.30 -4.62
CA VAL A 126 4.25 3.35 -3.65
C VAL A 126 4.36 2.26 -2.60
N ARG A 127 4.15 2.60 -1.33
CA ARG A 127 3.99 1.67 -0.19
C ARG A 127 2.58 1.87 0.33
N VAL A 128 1.85 0.79 0.53
CA VAL A 128 0.47 0.85 1.05
C VAL A 128 0.41 0.14 2.38
N THR A 129 -0.28 0.73 3.35
CA THR A 129 -0.58 0.11 4.63
C THR A 129 -2.08 0.14 4.86
N PHE A 130 -2.66 -1.03 5.04
CA PHE A 130 -4.06 -1.20 5.40
C PHE A 130 -4.19 -1.11 6.93
N LEU A 131 -4.87 -0.07 7.42
CA LEU A 131 -5.22 0.08 8.84
C LEU A 131 -6.52 -0.64 9.12
N LEU A 132 -6.44 -1.64 9.99
CA LEU A 132 -7.51 -2.58 10.27
C LEU A 132 -8.02 -2.39 11.69
N ASP A 133 -9.33 -2.33 11.85
CA ASP A 133 -9.93 -2.16 13.18
C ASP A 133 -10.29 -3.49 13.85
N SER A 134 -10.25 -4.61 13.11
CA SER A 134 -10.57 -5.92 13.67
C SER A 134 -9.81 -7.06 13.00
N GLN A 135 -9.49 -8.08 13.80
CA GLN A 135 -8.95 -9.36 13.32
C GLN A 135 -9.91 -10.04 12.33
N GLU A 136 -11.21 -9.87 12.50
CA GLU A 136 -12.23 -10.40 11.59
C GLU A 136 -12.10 -9.80 10.19
N HIS A 137 -11.97 -8.46 10.09
CA HIS A 137 -11.74 -7.79 8.81
C HIS A 137 -10.45 -8.27 8.16
N TYR A 138 -9.37 -8.40 8.94
CA TYR A 138 -8.12 -8.95 8.43
C TYR A 138 -8.30 -10.35 7.83
N ASN A 139 -8.97 -11.25 8.55
CA ASN A 139 -9.20 -12.61 8.09
C ASN A 139 -10.04 -12.64 6.80
N ASN A 140 -11.13 -11.89 6.77
CA ASN A 140 -12.10 -11.91 5.67
C ASN A 140 -11.59 -11.22 4.40
N ILE A 141 -10.71 -10.21 4.54
CA ILE A 141 -10.17 -9.44 3.41
C ILE A 141 -8.84 -10.01 2.92
N PHE A 142 -7.96 -10.42 3.84
CA PHE A 142 -6.56 -10.72 3.51
C PHE A 142 -6.13 -12.19 3.70
N LEU A 143 -6.85 -13.00 4.49
CA LEU A 143 -6.46 -14.41 4.74
C LEU A 143 -7.40 -15.45 4.12
N SER A 144 -8.50 -15.04 3.51
CA SER A 144 -9.36 -15.96 2.77
C SER A 144 -9.00 -16.00 1.28
N TYR A 145 -8.83 -17.19 0.72
CA TYR A 145 -8.71 -17.37 -0.74
C TYR A 145 -9.98 -16.99 -1.49
N SER A 146 -11.13 -16.97 -0.81
CA SER A 146 -12.38 -16.44 -1.36
C SER A 146 -12.52 -14.92 -1.16
N ALA A 147 -11.54 -14.27 -0.50
CA ALA A 147 -11.62 -12.86 -0.21
C ALA A 147 -11.68 -12.04 -1.51
N PRO A 148 -12.50 -10.99 -1.54
CA PRO A 148 -12.70 -10.21 -2.74
C PRO A 148 -11.42 -9.59 -3.33
N LEU A 149 -10.45 -9.28 -2.47
CA LEU A 149 -9.17 -8.72 -2.88
C LEU A 149 -8.30 -9.71 -3.67
N TYR A 150 -8.50 -11.02 -3.54
CA TYR A 150 -7.73 -12.04 -4.25
C TYR A 150 -8.54 -12.86 -5.25
N LYS A 151 -9.88 -12.77 -5.16
CA LYS A 151 -10.76 -13.46 -6.10
C LYS A 151 -10.56 -12.88 -7.50
N THR A 152 -10.13 -13.72 -8.44
CA THR A 152 -10.07 -13.35 -9.85
C THR A 152 -11.48 -13.06 -10.34
N THR A 153 -11.69 -11.89 -10.94
CA THR A 153 -12.95 -11.52 -11.59
C THR A 153 -13.21 -12.33 -12.86
N THR A 154 -12.19 -13.03 -13.37
CA THR A 154 -12.32 -13.99 -14.46
C THR A 154 -12.51 -15.38 -13.86
N ALA A 155 -13.68 -15.98 -14.06
CA ALA A 155 -13.78 -17.43 -13.95
C ALA A 155 -12.86 -18.03 -15.02
N LEU A 156 -11.88 -18.84 -14.62
CA LEU A 156 -11.18 -19.68 -15.58
C LEU A 156 -12.19 -20.72 -16.04
N GLU A 157 -12.74 -20.54 -17.25
CA GLU A 157 -13.48 -21.60 -17.92
C GLU A 157 -12.49 -22.76 -18.13
N ILE A 158 -12.61 -23.81 -17.32
CA ILE A 158 -11.87 -25.04 -17.54
C ILE A 158 -12.52 -25.67 -18.77
N PRO A 159 -11.80 -25.83 -19.90
CA PRO A 159 -12.35 -26.53 -21.05
C PRO A 159 -12.65 -27.96 -20.60
N THR A 160 -13.93 -28.34 -20.58
CA THR A 160 -14.33 -29.74 -20.52
C THR A 160 -13.77 -30.43 -21.75
N ILE A 161 -12.78 -31.29 -21.53
CA ILE A 161 -12.25 -32.24 -22.53
C ILE A 161 -13.22 -33.41 -22.64
#